data_AF-A0A7Y5NQJ0-F1
#
_entry.id   AF-A0A7Y5NQJ0-F1
#
_cell.length_a   1.000
_cell.length_b   1.000
_cell.length_c   1.000
_cell.angle_alpha   90.00
_cell.angle_beta   90.00
_cell.angle_gamma   90.00
#
_symmetry.space_group_name_H-M   'P 1'
#
loop_
_entity.id
_entity.type
_entity.pdbx_description
1 polymer ?
#
loop_
_entity_poly.entity_id
_entity_poly.type
_entity_poly.pdbx_seq_one_letter_code
_entity_poly.pdbx_strand_id
1 'polypeptide(L)'
;MSHFNRIILADLGSTKPYELDHHSPIATQTQLITTIAAEALRTGSTISLSMEILLPPGELPAPHSKTMQLAHSQLQEVRDRLIAEGVSTEKITAHVL
;
A
#
# COMPACT_ATOMS: atom_id res chain seq x y z
N MET A 1 -10.73 -9.19 17.66
CA MET A 1 -9.63 -8.23 17.47
C MET A 1 -9.07 -8.49 16.10
N SER A 2 -9.33 -7.63 15.11
CA SER A 2 -8.71 -7.77 13.79
C SER A 2 -7.22 -7.49 13.94
N HIS A 3 -6.40 -8.48 13.62
CA HIS A 3 -4.95 -8.33 13.44
C HIS A 3 -4.76 -7.38 12.25
N PHE A 4 -4.28 -6.18 12.53
CA PHE A 4 -4.36 -5.04 11.63
C PHE A 4 -3.35 -5.13 10.48
N ASN A 5 -3.81 -4.93 9.24
CA ASN A 5 -2.96 -4.80 8.06
C ASN A 5 -2.96 -3.32 7.65
N ARG A 6 -1.88 -2.59 7.96
CA ARG A 6 -1.72 -1.19 7.57
C ARG A 6 -0.87 -1.11 6.31
N ILE A 7 -1.33 -0.39 5.30
CA ILE A 7 -0.53 -0.07 4.11
C ILE A 7 0.15 1.28 4.35
N ILE A 8 1.46 1.26 4.37
CA ILE A 8 2.31 2.44 4.47
C ILE A 8 2.68 2.84 3.05
N LEU A 9 2.21 4.01 2.63
CA LEU A 9 2.60 4.63 1.37
C LEU A 9 3.64 5.70 1.65
N ALA A 10 4.88 5.45 1.27
CA ALA A 10 5.95 6.45 1.35
C ALA A 10 6.24 6.98 -0.05
N ASP A 11 5.91 8.23 -0.31
CA ASP A 11 6.51 8.94 -1.43
C ASP A 11 7.98 9.25 -1.07
N LEU A 12 8.95 8.76 -1.84
CA LEU A 12 10.37 8.98 -1.60
C LEU A 12 10.80 10.44 -1.81
N GLY A 13 9.95 11.28 -2.41
CA GLY A 13 10.10 12.74 -2.43
C GLY A 13 9.46 13.46 -1.24
N SER A 14 8.68 12.75 -0.43
CA SER A 14 7.99 13.28 0.76
C SER A 14 8.74 12.91 2.04
N THR A 15 8.73 13.82 3.01
CA THR A 15 9.31 13.57 4.34
C THR A 15 8.38 12.78 5.27
N LYS A 16 7.14 12.50 4.85
CA LYS A 16 6.16 11.79 5.68
C LYS A 16 5.56 10.59 4.94
N PRO A 17 5.59 9.38 5.54
CA PRO A 17 4.79 8.27 5.08
C PRO A 17 3.31 8.54 5.39
N TYR A 18 2.45 8.02 4.52
CA TYR A 18 1.02 8.02 4.69
C TYR A 18 0.57 6.63 5.13
N GLU A 19 -0.28 6.56 6.14
CA GLU A 19 -0.82 5.30 6.65
C GLU A 19 -2.24 5.11 6.14
N LEU A 20 -2.47 3.98 5.49
CA LEU A 20 -3.76 3.53 5.02
C LEU A 20 -4.19 2.35 5.88
N ASP A 21 -5.14 2.64 6.75
CA ASP A 21 -5.79 1.69 7.61
C ASP A 21 -6.80 0.85 6.80
N HIS A 22 -6.70 -0.48 6.86
CA HIS A 22 -7.57 -1.40 6.11
C HIS A 22 -9.07 -1.26 6.45
N HIS A 23 -9.41 -0.80 7.65
CA HIS A 23 -10.79 -0.54 8.05
C HIS A 23 -11.29 0.83 7.61
N SER A 24 -10.42 1.66 7.02
CA SER A 24 -10.85 2.92 6.43
C SER A 24 -11.93 2.67 5.38
N PRO A 25 -13.00 3.49 5.35
CA PRO A 25 -13.97 3.43 4.27
C PRO A 25 -13.27 3.53 2.91
N ILE A 26 -13.80 2.83 1.89
CA ILE A 26 -13.24 2.86 0.52
C ILE A 26 -13.04 4.30 0.03
N ALA A 27 -13.97 5.21 0.36
CA ALA A 27 -13.86 6.63 0.00
C ALA A 27 -12.61 7.30 0.60
N THR A 28 -12.32 7.04 1.87
CA THR A 28 -11.11 7.54 2.56
C THR A 28 -9.85 6.96 1.92
N GLN A 29 -9.88 5.67 1.58
CA GLN A 29 -8.75 5.03 0.93
C GLN A 29 -8.48 5.62 -0.46
N THR A 30 -9.53 5.78 -1.27
CA THR A 30 -9.44 6.41 -2.59
C THR A 30 -8.88 7.83 -2.47
N GLN A 31 -9.40 8.66 -1.56
CA GLN A 31 -8.93 10.03 -1.40
C GLN A 31 -7.44 10.10 -1.03
N LEU A 32 -6.98 9.22 -0.14
CA LEU A 32 -5.58 9.17 0.28
C LEU A 32 -4.68 8.74 -0.89
N ILE A 33 -5.08 7.70 -1.64
CA ILE A 33 -4.37 7.21 -2.83
C ILE A 33 -4.28 8.31 -3.90
N THR A 34 -5.39 8.98 -4.23
CA THR A 34 -5.43 10.08 -5.20
C THR A 34 -4.52 11.23 -4.77
N THR A 35 -4.50 11.57 -3.47
CA THR A 35 -3.62 12.63 -2.94
C THR A 35 -2.14 12.29 -3.14
N ILE A 36 -1.76 11.04 -2.85
CA ILE A 36 -0.37 10.57 -2.98
C ILE A 36 0.03 10.44 -4.45
N ALA A 37 -0.88 9.96 -5.30
CA ALA A 37 -0.66 9.89 -6.74
C ALA A 37 -0.41 11.28 -7.33
N ALA A 38 -1.26 12.25 -7.01
CA ALA A 38 -1.12 13.62 -7.46
C ALA A 38 0.21 14.24 -6.99
N GLU A 39 0.60 13.97 -5.74
CA GLU A 39 1.87 14.45 -5.20
C GLU A 39 3.08 13.81 -5.89
N ALA A 40 3.08 12.49 -6.08
CA ALA A 40 4.15 11.78 -6.78
C ALA A 40 4.27 12.20 -8.25
N LEU A 41 3.15 12.48 -8.93
CA LEU A 41 3.14 13.02 -10.28
C LEU A 41 3.72 14.44 -10.33
N ARG A 42 3.39 15.27 -9.33
CA ARG A 42 3.89 16.64 -9.21
C ARG A 42 5.38 16.70 -8.92
N THR A 43 5.89 15.85 -8.04
CA THR A 43 7.30 15.79 -7.65
C THR A 43 8.14 14.92 -8.58
N GLY A 44 7.50 14.07 -9.38
CA GLY A 44 8.16 13.09 -10.23
C GLY A 44 8.78 11.93 -9.45
N SER A 45 8.42 11.77 -8.18
CA SER A 45 9.03 10.84 -7.23
C SER A 45 8.53 9.41 -7.37
N THR A 46 9.26 8.49 -6.75
CA THR A 46 8.91 7.07 -6.66
C THR A 46 8.09 6.82 -5.40
N ILE A 47 6.98 6.09 -5.54
CA ILE A 47 6.13 5.64 -4.44
C ILE A 47 6.61 4.27 -3.98
N SER A 48 6.90 4.15 -2.69
CA SER A 48 7.10 2.88 -2.02
C SER A 48 5.85 2.50 -1.23
N LEU A 49 5.30 1.34 -1.56
CA LEU A 49 4.18 0.71 -0.89
C LEU A 49 4.73 -0.39 0.01
N SER A 50 4.51 -0.29 1.31
CA SER A 50 4.87 -1.34 2.25
C SER A 50 3.62 -1.73 3.03
N MET A 51 3.24 -2.99 3.06
CA MET A 51 2.18 -3.45 3.96
C MET A 51 2.79 -4.21 5.11
N GLU A 52 2.52 -3.75 6.33
CA GLU A 52 2.84 -4.53 7.52
C GLU A 52 1.71 -5.47 7.84
N ILE A 53 2.05 -6.76 7.99
CA ILE A 53 1.10 -7.78 8.41
C ILE A 53 1.49 -8.41 9.74
N LEU A 54 0.47 -8.65 10.56
CA LEU A 54 0.65 -9.49 11.74
C LEU A 54 0.15 -10.90 11.42
N LEU A 55 1.09 -11.82 11.22
CA LEU A 55 0.74 -13.22 11.02
C LEU A 55 0.06 -13.77 12.28
N PRO A 56 -1.06 -14.49 12.14
CA PRO A 56 -1.68 -15.17 13.26
C PRO A 56 -0.74 -16.24 13.82
N PRO A 57 -0.81 -16.51 15.14
CA PRO A 57 0.04 -17.51 15.78
C PRO A 57 -0.15 -18.88 15.10
N GLY A 58 0.95 -19.47 14.63
CA GLY A 58 0.95 -20.74 13.90
C GLY A 58 1.01 -20.63 12.38
N GLU A 59 0.85 -19.42 11.81
CA GLU A 59 1.12 -19.16 10.40
C GLU A 59 2.59 -18.73 10.24
N LEU A 60 3.37 -19.50 9.46
CA LEU A 60 4.74 -19.15 9.12
C LEU A 60 4.74 -18.16 7.95
N PRO A 61 5.72 -17.22 7.90
CA PRO A 61 5.87 -16.31 6.77
C PRO A 61 6.21 -17.11 5.51
N ALA A 62 5.18 -17.40 4.72
CA ALA A 62 5.29 -18.12 3.47
C ALA A 62 4.55 -17.36 2.37
N PRO A 63 5.10 -17.27 1.15
CA PRO A 63 4.49 -16.56 0.02
C PRO A 63 3.06 -17.01 -0.30
N HIS A 64 2.74 -18.26 0.04
CA HIS A 64 1.43 -18.89 -0.19
C HIS A 64 0.55 -18.95 1.07
N SER A 65 1.02 -18.40 2.19
CA SER A 65 0.19 -18.28 3.38
C SER A 65 -1.01 -17.35 3.07
N LYS A 66 -2.18 -17.65 3.63
CA LYS A 66 -3.41 -16.93 3.27
C LYS A 66 -3.28 -15.46 3.62
N THR A 67 -2.62 -15.16 4.75
CA THR A 67 -2.39 -13.80 5.19
C THR A 67 -1.44 -13.06 4.25
N MET A 68 -0.36 -13.70 3.76
CA MET A 68 0.53 -13.10 2.75
C MET A 68 -0.14 -12.90 1.39
N GLN A 69 -0.97 -13.85 0.94
CA GLN A 69 -1.71 -13.72 -0.32
C GLN A 69 -2.71 -12.56 -0.27
N LEU A 70 -3.44 -12.44 0.83
CA LEU A 70 -4.34 -11.32 1.05
C LEU A 70 -3.57 -10.00 1.07
N ALA A 71 -2.41 -9.97 1.74
CA ALA A 71 -1.55 -8.79 1.79
C ALA A 71 -1.09 -8.37 0.38
N HIS A 72 -0.62 -9.33 -0.40
CA HIS A 72 -0.16 -9.08 -1.75
C HIS A 72 -1.29 -8.58 -2.66
N SER A 73 -2.48 -9.18 -2.56
CA SER A 73 -3.66 -8.75 -3.33
C SER A 73 -4.05 -7.30 -3.04
N GLN A 74 -3.98 -6.88 -1.78
CA GLN A 74 -4.31 -5.51 -1.40
C GLN A 74 -3.24 -4.50 -1.84
N LEU A 75 -1.95 -4.84 -1.71
CA LEU A 75 -0.88 -4.01 -2.27
C LEU A 75 -1.04 -3.86 -3.78
N GLN A 76 -1.42 -4.93 -4.47
CA GLN A 76 -1.69 -4.89 -5.91
C GLN A 76 -2.88 -3.99 -6.23
N GLU A 77 -3.97 -4.03 -5.46
CA GLU A 77 -5.11 -3.14 -5.66
C GLU A 77 -4.74 -1.66 -5.48
N VAL A 78 -3.96 -1.32 -4.45
CA VAL A 78 -3.48 0.06 -4.23
C VAL A 78 -2.57 0.50 -5.38
N ARG A 79 -1.68 -0.38 -5.83
CA ARG A 79 -0.82 -0.14 -6.99
C ARG A 79 -1.65 0.12 -8.26
N ASP A 80 -2.67 -0.70 -8.52
CA ASP A 80 -3.52 -0.55 -9.70
C ASP A 80 -4.28 0.78 -9.68
N ARG A 81 -4.72 1.23 -8.50
CA ARG A 81 -5.34 2.54 -8.33
C ARG A 81 -4.36 3.69 -8.58
N LEU A 82 -3.12 3.61 -8.08
CA LEU A 82 -2.08 4.62 -8.38
C LEU A 82 -1.77 4.69 -9.88
N ILE A 83 -1.75 3.55 -10.57
CA ILE A 83 -1.57 3.48 -12.02
C ILE A 83 -2.75 4.12 -12.74
N ALA A 84 -3.98 3.85 -12.28
CA ALA A 84 -5.19 4.48 -12.83
C ALA A 84 -5.20 6.00 -12.67
N GLU A 85 -4.60 6.52 -11.59
CA GLU A 85 -4.37 7.96 -11.36
C GLU A 85 -3.21 8.53 -12.21
N GLY A 86 -2.52 7.69 -12.99
CA GLY A 86 -1.48 8.09 -13.95
C GLY A 86 -0.04 7.91 -13.48
N VAL A 87 0.20 7.35 -12.29
CA VAL A 87 1.56 7.05 -11.81
C VAL A 87 2.16 5.92 -12.65
N SER A 88 3.36 6.12 -13.20
CA SER A 88 4.04 5.05 -13.95
C SER A 88 4.33 3.84 -13.07
N THR A 89 4.09 2.65 -13.60
CA THR A 89 4.33 1.36 -12.92
C THR A 89 5.77 1.22 -12.42
N GLU A 90 6.72 1.81 -13.14
CA GLU A 90 8.16 1.81 -12.86
C GLU A 90 8.51 2.62 -11.60
N LYS A 91 7.63 3.56 -11.25
CA LYS A 91 7.77 4.44 -10.08
C LYS A 91 7.04 3.88 -8.85
N ILE A 92 6.52 2.66 -8.90
CA ILE A 92 5.82 2.05 -7.77
C ILE A 92 6.57 0.79 -7.35
N THR A 93 7.14 0.81 -6.15
CA THR A 93 7.70 -0.38 -5.50
C THR A 93 6.74 -0.89 -4.45
N ALA A 94 6.58 -2.21 -4.32
CA ALA A 94 5.64 -2.82 -3.37
C ALA A 94 6.31 -3.96 -2.59
N HIS A 95 6.22 -3.91 -1.26
CA HIS A 95 6.82 -4.89 -0.34
C HIS A 95 5.81 -5.27 0.75
N VAL A 96 5.78 -6.54 1.13
CA VAL A 96 5.07 -7.01 2.33
C VAL A 96 6.11 -7.21 3.43
N LEU A 97 5.86 -6.63 4.61
CA LEU A 97 6.71 -6.67 5.80
C LEU A 97 6.05 -7.48 6.91
#